data_AF-A0A255YZT7-F1
#
_entry.id   AF-A0A255YZT7-F1
#
_cell.length_a   1.000
_cell.length_b   1.000
_cell.length_c   1.000
_cell.angle_alpha   90.00
_cell.angle_beta   90.00
_cell.angle_gamma   90.00
#
_symmetry.space_group_name_H-M   'P 1'
#
loop_
_entity.id
_entity.type
_entity.pdbx_description
1 polymer ?
#
loop_
_entity_poly.entity_id
_entity_poly.type
_entity_poly.pdbx_seq_one_letter_code
_entity_poly.pdbx_strand_id
1 'polypeptide(L)'
;MNPAAHILEIGSSRIGQRYILGSNVPLDNPNWSGPWDCAEFASWCVYQAFGFLFGVGATKNVAKAEPYSGHWADDAKKYGRVIAWEDALRIPGAALIRVPKAGKIGHVAFAMGDGDRTLEARGAAFGVGIFSGAAERTWSFGCMLPGVDYDDVATGTAELTAKPKLSTTGYLWEKKPHFKGANVLVLQRALQKKGVDPGPIDGDFGHQTHSALVSFQIASGIEVDGVFGKNSADRLGLSFPIVPTPADIAAYESLKTPKGPTEPVVSQPQAAPIDTIASIQKQGPFYVALTASGFSFKIGSATSYHDDMSRVGLRQGTQTIQDTLQFGVYRAADFSALGQWAHFIEPTLTAEGGARFATLNTYDRAAFTFGAPQFAAHTPRENLVEYVRLLLALPEAAHYFPDLSLRPNAAGRTTIHLVQGATFVDLERETEVVRPNGRKETQIVEFMRYLNSSPTEVDENELNAAARLMLWLKLDTRARQFQIDVFVATMKSKLAYVKNKVPAFTGADWEEALWIMDIRHQGRGSIQEIAAALAKPDRIGALRQIGAAKYKSRVDTVAAAVVTLKSSGVLDGFHV
;
A
#
# COMPACT_ATOMS: atom_id res chain seq x y z
N MET A 1 -7.04 4.05 46.91
CA MET A 1 -7.23 4.86 45.68
C MET A 1 -8.16 4.06 44.79
N ASN A 2 -9.23 4.64 44.25
CA ASN A 2 -10.12 3.93 43.33
C ASN A 2 -9.26 3.34 42.18
N PRO A 3 -9.25 2.02 41.95
CA PRO A 3 -8.43 1.40 40.90
C PRO A 3 -8.65 2.01 39.51
N ALA A 4 -9.87 2.43 39.21
CA ALA A 4 -10.20 3.13 37.97
C ALA A 4 -9.66 4.56 37.89
N ALA A 5 -9.39 5.21 39.03
CA ALA A 5 -8.66 6.48 39.07
C ALA A 5 -7.14 6.29 38.91
N HIS A 6 -6.60 5.13 39.30
CA HIS A 6 -5.16 4.83 39.19
C HIS A 6 -4.68 4.78 37.73
N ILE A 7 -5.47 4.19 36.82
CA ILE A 7 -5.13 4.18 35.39
C ILE A 7 -5.15 5.59 34.79
N LEU A 8 -6.05 6.46 35.26
CA LEU A 8 -6.10 7.86 34.83
C LEU A 8 -4.92 8.66 35.36
N GLU A 9 -4.46 8.42 36.59
CA GLU A 9 -3.26 9.04 37.14
C GLU A 9 -2.01 8.64 36.34
N ILE A 10 -1.86 7.34 36.07
CA ILE A 10 -0.76 6.80 35.25
C ILE A 10 -0.75 7.44 33.87
N GLY A 11 -1.88 7.45 33.16
CA GLY A 11 -1.92 8.05 31.84
C GLY A 11 -1.75 9.57 31.87
N SER A 12 -2.24 10.24 32.92
CA SER A 12 -2.08 11.70 33.10
C SER A 12 -0.62 12.10 33.28
N SER A 13 0.21 11.21 33.85
CA SER A 13 1.66 11.42 33.97
C SER A 13 2.40 11.47 32.62
N ARG A 14 1.70 11.21 31.51
CA ARG A 14 2.24 11.26 30.14
C ARG A 14 1.66 12.39 29.29
N ILE A 15 0.82 13.26 29.87
CA ILE A 15 0.25 14.41 29.15
C ILE A 15 1.37 15.27 28.54
N GLY A 16 1.15 15.70 27.29
CA GLY A 16 2.09 16.49 26.51
C GLY A 16 3.14 15.67 25.77
N GLN A 17 3.19 14.35 25.97
CA GLN A 17 4.12 13.48 25.24
C GLN A 17 3.64 13.20 23.81
N ARG A 18 4.61 12.92 22.92
CA ARG A 18 4.39 12.86 21.47
C ARG A 18 3.63 11.61 21.05
N TYR A 19 2.74 11.79 20.07
CA TYR A 19 2.09 10.69 19.36
C TYR A 19 2.79 10.36 18.04
N ILE A 20 3.00 9.08 17.75
CA ILE A 20 3.38 8.55 16.43
C ILE A 20 2.54 7.29 16.18
N LEU A 21 1.79 7.26 15.07
CA LEU A 21 0.98 6.11 14.69
C LEU A 21 1.87 4.88 14.45
N GLY A 22 1.55 3.75 15.08
CA GLY A 22 2.35 2.53 15.01
C GLY A 22 3.64 2.59 15.81
N SER A 23 3.66 3.37 16.90
CA SER A 23 4.74 3.30 17.88
C SER A 23 4.80 1.90 18.47
N ASN A 24 5.98 1.48 18.92
CA ASN A 24 6.14 0.25 19.70
C ASN A 24 6.52 0.66 21.12
N VAL A 25 5.67 0.36 22.10
CA VAL A 25 5.90 0.74 23.50
C VAL A 25 6.31 -0.49 24.31
N PRO A 26 7.48 -0.45 24.98
CA PRO A 26 7.82 -1.46 25.97
C PRO A 26 6.86 -1.33 27.17
N LEU A 27 5.80 -2.15 27.19
CA LEU A 27 4.73 -2.08 28.18
C LEU A 27 5.25 -2.26 29.62
N ASP A 28 6.36 -2.98 29.80
CA ASP A 28 7.04 -3.23 31.06
C ASP A 28 8.00 -2.11 31.50
N ASN A 29 8.20 -1.07 30.68
CA ASN A 29 9.02 0.08 31.04
C ASN A 29 8.17 1.19 31.69
N PRO A 30 8.20 1.35 33.03
CA PRO A 30 7.44 2.39 33.72
C PRO A 30 7.91 3.81 33.37
N ASN A 31 9.12 3.97 32.86
CA ASN A 31 9.73 5.27 32.56
C ASN A 31 9.65 5.64 31.07
N TRP A 32 8.88 4.90 30.27
CA TRP A 32 8.69 5.23 28.86
C TRP A 32 8.06 6.61 28.69
N SER A 33 8.64 7.42 27.81
CA SER A 33 8.26 8.82 27.55
C SER A 33 7.74 9.06 26.13
N GLY A 34 7.29 7.98 25.47
CA GLY A 34 6.82 7.99 24.10
C GLY A 34 7.94 7.70 23.06
N PRO A 35 7.60 7.75 21.77
CA PRO A 35 6.30 8.16 21.22
C PRO A 35 5.18 7.14 21.52
N TRP A 36 3.94 7.62 21.49
CA TRP A 36 2.74 6.85 21.80
C TRP A 36 1.87 6.64 20.57
N ASP A 37 1.17 5.51 20.52
CA ASP A 37 -0.08 5.39 19.76
C ASP A 37 -1.25 5.10 20.70
N CYS A 38 -2.49 5.07 20.18
CA CYS A 38 -3.68 4.90 21.01
C CYS A 38 -3.76 3.55 21.72
N ALA A 39 -3.41 2.45 21.06
CA ALA A 39 -3.52 1.10 21.62
C ALA A 39 -2.35 0.84 22.56
N GLU A 40 -1.15 1.27 22.17
CA GLU A 40 0.07 1.20 22.96
C GLU A 40 -0.04 1.99 24.26
N PHE A 41 -0.51 3.25 24.19
CA PHE A 41 -0.74 4.06 25.38
C PHE A 41 -1.78 3.42 26.29
N ALA A 42 -2.89 2.93 25.74
CA ALA A 42 -3.92 2.30 26.53
C ALA A 42 -3.42 1.01 27.20
N SER A 43 -2.74 0.12 26.45
CA SER A 43 -2.21 -1.14 26.98
C SER A 43 -1.08 -0.92 27.98
N TRP A 44 -0.25 0.12 27.78
CA TRP A 44 0.77 0.53 28.75
C TRP A 44 0.11 1.01 30.04
N CYS A 45 -0.93 1.86 29.96
CA CYS A 45 -1.67 2.31 31.13
C CYS A 45 -2.28 1.13 31.90
N VAL A 46 -2.88 0.15 31.21
CA VAL A 46 -3.44 -1.07 31.85
C VAL A 46 -2.34 -1.88 32.54
N TYR A 47 -1.22 -2.12 31.85
CA TYR A 47 -0.14 -2.93 32.40
C TYR A 47 0.50 -2.25 33.63
N GLN A 48 0.72 -0.93 33.57
CA GLN A 48 1.28 -0.17 34.68
C GLN A 48 0.30 -0.05 35.86
N ALA A 49 -1.00 0.08 35.59
CA ALA A 49 -2.02 0.24 36.64
C ALA A 49 -2.35 -1.08 37.35
N PHE A 50 -2.39 -2.18 36.60
CA PHE A 50 -3.00 -3.43 37.05
C PHE A 50 -2.15 -4.68 36.84
N GLY A 51 -1.02 -4.59 36.14
CA GLY A 51 -0.08 -5.70 35.96
C GLY A 51 -0.55 -6.81 35.01
N PHE A 52 -1.64 -6.61 34.27
CA PHE A 52 -2.11 -7.56 33.25
C PHE A 52 -2.06 -6.97 31.84
N LEU A 53 -1.98 -7.86 30.86
CA LEU A 53 -2.01 -7.51 29.44
C LEU A 53 -3.44 -7.41 28.95
N PHE A 54 -3.75 -6.35 28.21
CA PHE A 54 -5.04 -6.14 27.58
C PHE A 54 -4.86 -5.45 26.25
N GLY A 55 -5.53 -5.95 25.22
CA GLY A 55 -5.48 -5.42 23.87
C GLY A 55 -4.24 -5.81 23.06
N VAL A 56 -3.59 -6.93 23.41
CA VAL A 56 -2.29 -7.35 22.83
C VAL A 56 -2.35 -8.68 22.06
N GLY A 57 -3.54 -9.26 21.91
CA GLY A 57 -3.75 -10.54 21.24
C GLY A 57 -3.46 -11.74 22.15
N ALA A 58 -3.03 -12.87 21.58
CA ALA A 58 -2.90 -14.14 22.30
C ALA A 58 -1.63 -14.25 23.18
N THR A 59 -0.74 -13.26 23.15
CA THR A 59 0.52 -13.31 23.88
C THR A 59 0.30 -13.13 25.38
N LYS A 60 1.04 -13.91 26.18
CA LYS A 60 1.18 -13.73 27.63
C LYS A 60 2.50 -13.09 28.02
N ASN A 61 3.35 -12.79 27.04
CA ASN A 61 4.66 -12.21 27.25
C ASN A 61 4.60 -10.71 26.92
N VAL A 62 4.80 -9.88 27.94
CA VAL A 62 4.77 -8.41 27.85
C VAL A 62 5.79 -7.86 26.84
N ALA A 63 6.97 -8.49 26.72
CA ALA A 63 8.00 -8.09 25.76
C ALA A 63 7.65 -8.45 24.30
N LYS A 64 6.58 -9.23 24.09
CA LYS A 64 6.04 -9.58 22.77
C LYS A 64 4.65 -8.99 22.54
N ALA A 65 4.20 -8.10 23.41
CA ALA A 65 2.92 -7.44 23.24
C ALA A 65 2.96 -6.55 22.00
N GLU A 66 1.96 -6.69 21.13
CA GLU A 66 1.71 -5.79 20.00
C GLU A 66 0.30 -5.23 20.17
N PRO A 67 0.13 -4.19 21.01
CA PRO A 67 -1.15 -3.53 21.20
C PRO A 67 -1.83 -3.15 19.89
N TYR A 68 -3.10 -3.51 19.75
CA TYR A 68 -3.90 -3.17 18.59
C TYR A 68 -5.35 -2.93 19.00
N SER A 69 -6.01 -1.92 18.44
CA SER A 69 -7.41 -1.61 18.74
C SER A 69 -8.37 -2.77 18.41
N GLY A 70 -8.00 -3.67 17.49
CA GLY A 70 -8.75 -4.90 17.21
C GLY A 70 -8.60 -5.93 18.32
N HIS A 71 -7.38 -6.09 18.86
CA HIS A 71 -7.15 -6.93 20.03
C HIS A 71 -7.84 -6.37 21.28
N TRP A 72 -7.89 -5.04 21.44
CA TRP A 72 -8.71 -4.39 22.46
C TRP A 72 -10.18 -4.77 22.33
N ALA A 73 -10.70 -4.82 21.10
CA ALA A 73 -12.08 -5.24 20.85
C ALA A 73 -12.32 -6.73 21.16
N ASP A 74 -11.35 -7.59 20.87
CA ASP A 74 -11.42 -9.02 21.16
C ASP A 74 -11.34 -9.28 22.67
N ASP A 75 -10.37 -8.66 23.36
CA ASP A 75 -10.17 -8.81 24.80
C ASP A 75 -11.34 -8.20 25.60
N ALA A 76 -11.92 -7.10 25.14
CA ALA A 76 -13.12 -6.53 25.75
C ALA A 76 -14.33 -7.47 25.68
N LYS A 77 -14.51 -8.18 24.56
CA LYS A 77 -15.59 -9.16 24.43
C LYS A 77 -15.32 -10.44 25.20
N LYS A 78 -14.05 -10.82 25.32
CA LYS A 78 -13.64 -12.11 25.90
C LYS A 78 -13.44 -12.06 27.41
N TYR A 79 -12.87 -10.96 27.91
CA TYR A 79 -12.44 -10.82 29.30
C TYR A 79 -13.07 -9.60 30.00
N GLY A 80 -13.33 -8.53 29.26
CA GLY A 80 -13.95 -7.31 29.80
C GLY A 80 -15.47 -7.41 29.95
N ARG A 81 -16.06 -6.37 30.54
CA ARG A 81 -17.52 -6.16 30.53
C ARG A 81 -17.85 -5.09 29.49
N VAL A 82 -18.46 -5.52 28.39
CA VAL A 82 -18.92 -4.63 27.31
C VAL A 82 -20.16 -3.86 27.75
N ILE A 83 -20.12 -2.53 27.62
CA ILE A 83 -21.20 -1.59 27.96
C ILE A 83 -21.44 -0.61 26.81
N ALA A 84 -22.52 0.17 26.87
CA ALA A 84 -22.70 1.29 25.93
C ALA A 84 -21.55 2.30 26.12
N TRP A 85 -21.09 2.91 25.03
CA TRP A 85 -19.96 3.84 25.12
C TRP A 85 -20.37 5.12 25.88
N GLU A 86 -21.65 5.49 25.83
CA GLU A 86 -22.25 6.59 26.57
C GLU A 86 -22.19 6.36 28.09
N ASP A 87 -22.39 5.11 28.52
CA ASP A 87 -22.28 4.73 29.93
C ASP A 87 -20.81 4.73 30.33
N ALA A 88 -19.93 4.21 29.48
CA ALA A 88 -18.48 4.24 29.73
C ALA A 88 -17.94 5.66 29.93
N LEU A 89 -18.43 6.67 29.21
CA LEU A 89 -18.01 8.07 29.42
C LEU A 89 -18.26 8.60 30.83
N ARG A 90 -19.21 8.02 31.56
CA ARG A 90 -19.55 8.40 32.93
C ARG A 90 -18.81 7.58 33.99
N ILE A 91 -17.96 6.64 33.57
CA ILE A 91 -17.22 5.75 34.46
C ILE A 91 -15.73 6.10 34.33
N PRO A 92 -15.11 6.73 35.34
CA PRO A 92 -13.67 7.00 35.33
C PRO A 92 -12.89 5.73 35.00
N GLY A 93 -11.95 5.80 34.06
CA GLY A 93 -11.08 4.67 33.69
C GLY A 93 -11.75 3.58 32.84
N ALA A 94 -13.03 3.70 32.48
CA ALA A 94 -13.63 2.79 31.51
C ALA A 94 -13.07 3.07 30.10
N ALA A 95 -12.81 2.02 29.33
CA ALA A 95 -12.26 2.15 27.99
C ALA A 95 -13.38 2.40 26.97
N LEU A 96 -13.19 3.36 26.06
CA LEU A 96 -13.98 3.49 24.85
C LEU A 96 -13.22 2.87 23.69
N ILE A 97 -13.87 1.97 22.95
CA ILE A 97 -13.25 1.22 21.87
C ILE A 97 -13.99 1.49 20.58
N ARG A 98 -13.27 1.99 19.57
CA ARG A 98 -13.67 1.92 18.17
C ARG A 98 -13.02 0.70 17.54
N VAL A 99 -13.83 -0.28 17.14
CA VAL A 99 -13.34 -1.49 16.49
C VAL A 99 -12.79 -1.14 15.11
N PRO A 100 -11.55 -1.55 14.77
CA PRO A 100 -11.03 -1.41 13.41
C PRO A 100 -11.90 -2.23 12.45
N LYS A 101 -12.29 -1.60 11.34
CA LYS A 101 -12.95 -2.29 10.21
C LYS A 101 -11.89 -2.57 9.14
N ALA A 102 -12.17 -3.43 8.17
CA ALA A 102 -11.23 -3.70 7.06
C ALA A 102 -10.74 -2.37 6.45
N GLY A 103 -9.43 -2.12 6.49
CA GLY A 103 -8.81 -0.88 6.00
C GLY A 103 -9.03 0.38 6.85
N LYS A 104 -9.60 0.27 8.06
CA LYS A 104 -9.85 1.39 8.98
C LYS A 104 -9.13 1.20 10.30
N ILE A 105 -8.61 2.29 10.86
CA ILE A 105 -7.90 2.29 12.13
C ILE A 105 -8.92 2.43 13.27
N GLY A 106 -8.87 1.50 14.21
CA GLY A 106 -9.65 1.59 15.45
C GLY A 106 -9.02 2.59 16.42
N HIS A 107 -9.65 2.81 17.56
CA HIS A 107 -9.14 3.77 18.55
C HIS A 107 -9.52 3.35 19.96
N VAL A 108 -8.68 3.68 20.93
CA VAL A 108 -8.88 3.38 22.34
C VAL A 108 -8.60 4.62 23.18
N ALA A 109 -9.49 4.88 24.15
CA ALA A 109 -9.36 5.98 25.09
C ALA A 109 -9.95 5.61 26.46
N PHE A 110 -9.52 6.27 27.53
CA PHE A 110 -10.14 6.12 28.87
C PHE A 110 -11.05 7.28 29.19
N ALA A 111 -12.25 7.01 29.69
CA ALA A 111 -13.19 8.02 30.15
C ALA A 111 -12.68 8.71 31.42
N MET A 112 -12.85 10.03 31.49
CA MET A 112 -12.61 10.80 32.73
C MET A 112 -13.75 10.67 33.73
N GLY A 113 -14.91 10.15 33.32
CA GLY A 113 -16.08 9.93 34.17
C GLY A 113 -17.07 11.09 34.25
N ASP A 114 -16.86 12.15 33.47
CA ASP A 114 -17.72 13.34 33.44
C ASP A 114 -18.72 13.36 32.27
N GLY A 115 -18.76 12.29 31.48
CA GLY A 115 -19.65 12.19 30.32
C GLY A 115 -19.13 12.87 29.05
N ASP A 116 -17.93 13.47 29.06
CA ASP A 116 -17.42 14.25 27.92
C ASP A 116 -15.94 14.01 27.61
N ARG A 117 -15.09 13.94 28.63
CA ARG A 117 -13.64 13.95 28.44
C ARG A 117 -13.04 12.55 28.41
N THR A 118 -12.00 12.42 27.59
CA THR A 118 -11.19 11.21 27.47
C THR A 118 -9.71 11.49 27.65
N LEU A 119 -9.02 10.60 28.35
CA LEU A 119 -7.57 10.48 28.41
C LEU A 119 -7.09 9.51 27.34
N GLU A 120 -6.25 9.97 26.43
CA GLU A 120 -5.83 9.19 25.27
C GLU A 120 -4.59 9.77 24.59
N ALA A 121 -3.93 8.92 23.80
CA ALA A 121 -3.00 9.34 22.76
C ALA A 121 -3.82 9.55 21.47
N ARG A 122 -4.15 10.80 21.13
CA ARG A 122 -5.22 11.12 20.17
C ARG A 122 -4.76 11.24 18.71
N GLY A 123 -3.52 11.66 18.48
CA GLY A 123 -2.98 11.92 17.14
C GLY A 123 -1.75 12.84 17.20
N ALA A 124 -0.99 12.91 16.11
CA ALA A 124 0.29 13.64 16.08
C ALA A 124 0.16 15.14 16.39
N ALA A 125 -0.99 15.76 16.06
CA ALA A 125 -1.28 17.16 16.37
C ALA A 125 -1.64 17.40 17.84
N PHE A 126 -1.95 16.34 18.59
CA PHE A 126 -2.50 16.42 19.94
C PHE A 126 -1.59 15.82 21.00
N GLY A 127 -0.86 14.74 20.68
CA GLY A 127 -0.09 13.97 21.66
C GLY A 127 -0.99 13.19 22.63
N VAL A 128 -0.44 12.90 23.80
CA VAL A 128 -1.20 12.40 24.95
C VAL A 128 -1.84 13.57 25.69
N GLY A 129 -3.14 13.48 25.96
CA GLY A 129 -3.88 14.56 26.60
C GLY A 129 -5.25 14.14 27.11
N ILE A 130 -5.90 15.10 27.75
CA ILE A 130 -7.31 15.03 28.13
C ILE A 130 -8.09 15.89 27.13
N PHE A 131 -9.05 15.28 26.44
CA PHE A 131 -9.79 15.92 25.37
C PHE A 131 -11.29 15.89 25.64
N SER A 132 -11.97 17.02 25.44
CA SER A 132 -13.43 17.11 25.41
C SER A 132 -14.00 16.71 24.05
N GLY A 133 -15.32 16.52 24.00
CA GLY A 133 -16.06 16.17 22.79
C GLY A 133 -16.02 14.68 22.47
N ALA A 134 -15.84 13.80 23.46
CA ALA A 134 -15.82 12.35 23.20
C ALA A 134 -17.17 11.85 22.65
N ALA A 135 -18.28 12.52 23.00
CA ALA A 135 -19.61 12.23 22.47
C ALA A 135 -19.80 12.62 20.99
N GLU A 136 -18.93 13.48 20.44
CA GLU A 136 -18.95 13.87 19.03
C GLU A 136 -18.15 12.89 18.15
N ARG A 137 -17.54 11.86 18.76
CA ARG A 137 -16.69 10.86 18.11
C ARG A 137 -17.41 9.53 17.98
N THR A 138 -16.91 8.71 17.06
CA THR A 138 -17.49 7.38 16.81
C THR A 138 -16.83 6.33 17.68
N TRP A 139 -17.59 5.74 18.60
CA TRP A 139 -17.21 4.60 19.42
C TRP A 139 -18.07 3.39 19.08
N SER A 140 -17.51 2.18 19.18
CA SER A 140 -18.27 0.95 18.93
C SER A 140 -18.97 0.44 20.19
N PHE A 141 -18.27 0.50 21.32
CA PHE A 141 -18.77 0.16 22.66
C PHE A 141 -17.78 0.65 23.72
N GLY A 142 -18.21 0.61 24.97
CA GLY A 142 -17.36 0.78 26.14
C GLY A 142 -16.96 -0.56 26.75
N CYS A 143 -15.88 -0.57 27.54
CA CYS A 143 -15.39 -1.74 28.24
C CYS A 143 -14.94 -1.36 29.65
N MET A 144 -15.49 -2.03 30.66
CA MET A 144 -14.91 -2.08 32.00
C MET A 144 -13.87 -3.20 32.02
N LEU A 145 -12.64 -2.87 32.41
CA LEU A 145 -11.51 -3.80 32.39
C LEU A 145 -11.70 -4.93 33.41
N PRO A 146 -11.22 -6.16 33.11
CA PRO A 146 -11.36 -7.28 34.01
C PRO A 146 -10.65 -7.03 35.35
N GLY A 147 -11.32 -7.30 36.46
CA GLY A 147 -10.74 -7.22 37.80
C GLY A 147 -10.44 -5.81 38.31
N VAL A 148 -10.88 -4.77 37.59
CA VAL A 148 -10.80 -3.37 38.05
C VAL A 148 -12.09 -3.02 38.80
N ASP A 149 -11.95 -2.44 39.98
CA ASP A 149 -13.07 -1.91 40.74
C ASP A 149 -13.43 -0.51 40.24
N TYR A 150 -14.70 -0.32 39.93
CA TYR A 150 -15.29 0.91 39.40
C TYR A 150 -16.44 1.30 40.34
N ASP A 151 -16.11 1.91 41.49
CA ASP A 151 -17.00 2.32 42.59
C ASP A 151 -18.50 2.34 42.23
N ASP A 152 -19.32 1.45 42.81
CA ASP A 152 -20.79 1.28 42.68
C ASP A 152 -21.52 2.15 41.64
N VAL A 153 -21.08 2.08 40.38
CA VAL A 153 -21.82 2.63 39.26
C VAL A 153 -23.03 1.72 39.10
N ALA A 154 -24.19 2.19 39.57
CA ALA A 154 -25.46 1.47 39.62
C ALA A 154 -25.58 0.51 38.43
N THR A 155 -25.32 -0.76 38.71
CA THR A 155 -25.25 -1.83 37.71
C THR A 155 -26.67 -2.23 37.33
N GLY A 156 -27.32 -1.38 36.54
CA GLY A 156 -28.53 -1.74 35.84
C GLY A 156 -28.20 -2.89 34.88
N THR A 157 -28.66 -4.09 35.20
CA THR A 157 -28.71 -5.27 34.34
C THR A 157 -29.74 -5.10 33.22
N ALA A 158 -29.75 -3.96 32.55
CA ALA A 158 -30.48 -3.83 31.31
C ALA A 158 -29.72 -4.65 30.25
N GLU A 159 -30.26 -5.82 29.91
CA GLU A 159 -29.97 -6.46 28.63
C GLU A 159 -30.06 -5.38 27.56
N LEU A 160 -28.92 -5.05 26.94
CA LEU A 160 -28.76 -4.00 25.93
C LEU A 160 -29.53 -4.38 24.65
N THR A 161 -30.85 -4.27 24.71
CA THR A 161 -31.78 -4.41 23.59
C THR A 161 -32.06 -3.05 23.01
N ALA A 162 -31.13 -2.58 22.17
CA ALA A 162 -31.35 -1.76 20.97
C ALA A 162 -30.01 -1.10 20.62
N LYS A 163 -29.51 -1.35 19.40
CA LYS A 163 -28.42 -0.54 18.83
C LYS A 163 -28.91 0.92 18.79
N PRO A 164 -28.31 1.87 19.54
CA PRO A 164 -28.70 3.26 19.43
C PRO A 164 -28.48 3.74 17.98
N LYS A 165 -29.48 4.41 17.41
CA LYS A 165 -29.40 4.99 16.07
C LYS A 165 -28.42 6.17 16.13
N LEU A 166 -27.24 5.97 15.56
CA LEU A 166 -26.24 7.01 15.37
C LEU A 166 -26.86 8.19 14.59
N SER A 167 -26.84 9.41 15.16
CA SER A 167 -27.14 10.62 14.39
C SER A 167 -25.97 10.87 13.44
N THR A 168 -26.12 10.41 12.20
CA THR A 168 -25.09 10.47 11.14
C THR A 168 -25.19 11.71 10.28
N THR A 169 -26.03 12.67 10.69
CA THR A 169 -26.29 13.90 9.94
C THR A 169 -24.98 14.67 9.74
N GLY A 170 -24.56 14.82 8.48
CA GLY A 170 -23.35 15.55 8.12
C GLY A 170 -22.06 14.73 8.02
N TYR A 171 -22.04 13.53 8.59
CA TYR A 171 -20.89 12.65 8.50
C TYR A 171 -20.84 11.97 7.14
N LEU A 172 -19.65 11.90 6.53
CA LEU A 172 -19.42 11.13 5.30
C LEU A 172 -18.36 10.06 5.55
N TRP A 173 -18.62 8.83 5.14
CA TRP A 173 -17.69 7.72 5.27
C TRP A 173 -17.99 6.67 4.20
N GLU A 174 -17.02 5.79 3.96
CA GLU A 174 -17.23 4.67 3.06
C GLU A 174 -18.28 3.69 3.60
N LYS A 175 -19.41 3.59 2.88
CA LYS A 175 -20.54 2.68 3.16
C LYS A 175 -21.18 2.21 1.84
N LYS A 176 -21.93 1.10 1.85
CA LYS A 176 -22.73 0.65 0.68
C LYS A 176 -24.22 0.90 0.91
N PRO A 177 -24.96 1.54 -0.03
CA PRO A 177 -24.44 2.29 -1.18
C PRO A 177 -23.69 3.55 -0.73
N HIS A 178 -22.71 3.99 -1.53
CA HIS A 178 -21.87 5.15 -1.22
C HIS A 178 -22.71 6.43 -0.98
N PHE A 179 -22.14 7.40 -0.28
CA PHE A 179 -22.71 8.75 -0.31
C PHE A 179 -22.51 9.35 -1.69
N LYS A 180 -23.57 9.93 -2.26
CA LYS A 180 -23.48 10.65 -3.53
C LYS A 180 -24.13 12.02 -3.39
N GLY A 181 -23.47 13.07 -3.87
CA GLY A 181 -24.02 14.42 -3.80
C GLY A 181 -22.99 15.53 -3.91
N ALA A 182 -23.49 16.75 -4.09
CA ALA A 182 -22.67 17.96 -4.12
C ALA A 182 -21.87 18.17 -2.82
N ASN A 183 -22.32 17.63 -1.69
CA ASN A 183 -21.56 17.64 -0.43
C ASN A 183 -20.29 16.78 -0.51
N VAL A 184 -20.34 15.62 -1.17
CA VAL A 184 -19.16 14.79 -1.42
C VAL A 184 -18.24 15.48 -2.43
N LEU A 185 -18.81 16.11 -3.47
CA LEU A 185 -18.05 16.87 -4.45
C LEU A 185 -17.25 18.02 -3.81
N VAL A 186 -17.87 18.73 -2.85
CA VAL A 186 -17.21 19.78 -2.06
C VAL A 186 -16.09 19.20 -1.19
N LEU A 187 -16.32 18.05 -0.54
CA LEU A 187 -15.28 17.36 0.22
C LEU A 187 -14.09 16.95 -0.69
N GLN A 188 -14.36 16.34 -1.84
CA GLN A 188 -13.35 15.93 -2.82
C GLN A 188 -12.54 17.16 -3.28
N ARG A 189 -13.20 18.26 -3.65
CA ARG A 189 -12.52 19.53 -3.99
C ARG A 189 -11.67 20.07 -2.85
N ALA A 190 -12.16 20.00 -1.61
CA ALA A 190 -11.41 20.46 -0.46
C ALA A 190 -10.18 19.59 -0.20
N LEU A 191 -10.29 18.27 -0.33
CA LEU A 191 -9.16 17.33 -0.24
C LEU A 191 -8.13 17.64 -1.34
N GLN A 192 -8.58 17.80 -2.59
CA GLN A 192 -7.71 18.16 -3.71
C GLN A 192 -7.01 19.50 -3.47
N LYS A 193 -7.74 20.52 -2.98
CA LYS A 193 -7.19 21.85 -2.63
C LYS A 193 -6.16 21.77 -1.48
N LYS A 194 -6.28 20.78 -0.61
CA LYS A 194 -5.28 20.47 0.44
C LYS A 194 -4.14 19.59 -0.05
N GLY A 195 -4.05 19.31 -1.36
CA GLY A 195 -2.99 18.52 -1.98
C GLY A 195 -3.15 17.02 -1.79
N VAL A 196 -4.36 16.54 -1.45
CA VAL A 196 -4.67 15.12 -1.25
C VAL A 196 -5.67 14.69 -2.32
N ASP A 197 -5.25 13.80 -3.22
CA ASP A 197 -6.07 13.37 -4.35
C ASP A 197 -7.26 12.50 -3.89
N PRO A 198 -8.52 12.97 -4.01
CA PRO A 198 -9.72 12.22 -3.63
C PRO A 198 -10.14 11.16 -4.65
N GLY A 199 -9.40 10.99 -5.75
CA GLY A 199 -9.85 10.33 -6.96
C GLY A 199 -10.70 11.28 -7.83
N PRO A 200 -11.57 10.75 -8.69
CA PRO A 200 -12.48 11.59 -9.48
C PRO A 200 -13.30 12.53 -8.59
N ILE A 201 -13.41 13.80 -8.98
CA ILE A 201 -14.34 14.75 -8.35
C ILE A 201 -15.71 14.53 -8.97
N ASP A 202 -16.32 13.41 -8.63
CA ASP A 202 -17.57 12.89 -9.20
C ASP A 202 -18.76 13.01 -8.23
N GLY A 203 -18.51 13.47 -7.00
CA GLY A 203 -19.50 13.52 -5.94
C GLY A 203 -19.87 12.15 -5.39
N ASP A 204 -19.06 11.10 -5.59
CA ASP A 204 -19.23 9.74 -5.05
C ASP A 204 -18.18 9.45 -3.97
N PHE A 205 -18.63 9.15 -2.74
CA PHE A 205 -17.73 8.83 -1.63
C PHE A 205 -17.37 7.34 -1.70
N GLY A 206 -16.51 7.01 -2.66
CA GLY A 206 -15.93 5.68 -2.82
C GLY A 206 -14.56 5.53 -2.14
N HIS A 207 -13.92 4.38 -2.39
CA HIS A 207 -12.65 3.98 -1.77
C HIS A 207 -11.52 5.01 -1.95
N GLN A 208 -11.45 5.72 -3.09
CA GLN A 208 -10.44 6.75 -3.32
C GLN A 208 -10.67 7.98 -2.43
N THR A 209 -11.92 8.46 -2.34
CA THR A 209 -12.29 9.59 -1.47
C THR A 209 -12.12 9.25 0.01
N HIS A 210 -12.42 8.00 0.41
CA HIS A 210 -12.10 7.50 1.74
C HIS A 210 -10.58 7.48 2.01
N SER A 211 -9.79 6.94 1.09
CA SER A 211 -8.33 6.87 1.23
C SER A 211 -7.68 8.24 1.29
N ALA A 212 -8.19 9.19 0.50
CA ALA A 212 -7.78 10.58 0.53
C ALA A 212 -8.15 11.25 1.84
N LEU A 213 -9.34 11.01 2.37
CA LEU A 213 -9.73 11.51 3.68
C LEU A 213 -8.81 10.94 4.77
N VAL A 214 -8.49 9.64 4.73
CA VAL A 214 -7.53 9.00 5.65
C VAL A 214 -6.15 9.63 5.52
N SER A 215 -5.64 9.82 4.30
CA SER A 215 -4.34 10.49 4.06
C SER A 215 -4.33 11.93 4.52
N PHE A 216 -5.43 12.65 4.33
CA PHE A 216 -5.62 13.99 4.85
C PHE A 216 -5.62 14.02 6.38
N GLN A 217 -6.29 13.07 7.03
CA GLN A 217 -6.29 12.94 8.49
C GLN A 217 -4.89 12.67 9.03
N ILE A 218 -4.14 11.76 8.37
CA ILE A 218 -2.73 11.48 8.68
C ILE A 218 -1.88 12.74 8.52
N ALA A 219 -1.94 13.39 7.36
CA ALA A 219 -1.15 14.59 7.07
C ALA A 219 -1.51 15.78 7.98
N SER A 220 -2.77 15.84 8.41
CA SER A 220 -3.27 16.85 9.34
C SER A 220 -2.95 16.56 10.80
N GLY A 221 -2.44 15.37 11.12
CA GLY A 221 -2.14 14.92 12.48
C GLY A 221 -3.37 14.74 13.36
N ILE A 222 -4.57 14.68 12.77
CA ILE A 222 -5.84 14.46 13.48
C ILE A 222 -6.15 12.97 13.56
N GLU A 223 -7.25 12.63 14.23
CA GLU A 223 -7.71 11.25 14.33
C GLU A 223 -7.98 10.64 12.94
N VAL A 224 -7.41 9.46 12.68
CA VAL A 224 -7.47 8.76 11.40
C VAL A 224 -8.58 7.72 11.41
N ASP A 225 -9.83 8.18 11.27
CA ASP A 225 -11.02 7.33 11.35
C ASP A 225 -11.67 7.05 9.98
N GLY A 226 -11.19 7.71 8.91
CA GLY A 226 -11.78 7.62 7.57
C GLY A 226 -13.22 8.14 7.50
N VAL A 227 -13.61 8.98 8.48
CA VAL A 227 -14.91 9.62 8.59
C VAL A 227 -14.75 11.13 8.52
N PHE A 228 -15.46 11.76 7.60
CA PHE A 228 -15.53 13.21 7.53
C PHE A 228 -16.47 13.66 8.65
N GLY A 229 -15.87 14.08 9.76
CA GLY A 229 -16.54 14.71 10.89
C GLY A 229 -16.03 16.13 11.13
N LYS A 230 -16.44 16.74 12.25
CA LYS A 230 -16.11 18.11 12.64
C LYS A 230 -14.60 18.44 12.52
N ASN A 231 -13.72 17.57 13.04
CA ASN A 231 -12.27 17.79 12.98
C ASN A 231 -11.73 17.83 11.54
N SER A 232 -12.27 16.98 10.66
CA SER A 232 -11.90 16.97 9.24
C SER A 232 -12.43 18.22 8.55
N ALA A 233 -13.66 18.63 8.83
CA ALA A 233 -14.27 19.85 8.30
C ALA A 233 -13.47 21.10 8.69
N ASP A 234 -13.17 21.26 9.98
CA ASP A 234 -12.40 22.38 10.51
C ASP A 234 -11.03 22.49 9.81
N ARG A 235 -10.35 21.34 9.60
CA ARG A 235 -9.03 21.32 8.97
C ARG A 235 -9.07 21.50 7.45
N LEU A 236 -10.16 21.09 6.81
CA LEU A 236 -10.44 21.31 5.39
C LEU A 236 -10.91 22.75 5.10
N GLY A 237 -11.33 23.49 6.13
CA GLY A 237 -11.95 24.80 5.97
C GLY A 237 -13.38 24.71 5.43
N LEU A 238 -14.11 23.66 5.83
CA LEU A 238 -15.50 23.41 5.45
C LEU A 238 -16.43 23.57 6.66
N SER A 239 -17.70 23.87 6.40
CA SER A 239 -18.74 23.76 7.43
C SER A 239 -19.04 22.29 7.76
N PHE A 240 -19.50 22.03 8.98
CA PHE A 240 -20.02 20.73 9.38
C PHE A 240 -21.48 20.88 9.86
N PRO A 241 -22.48 20.30 9.14
CA PRO A 241 -22.37 19.58 7.87
C PRO A 241 -21.93 20.48 6.69
N ILE A 242 -21.44 19.86 5.61
CA ILE A 242 -21.18 20.59 4.35
C ILE A 242 -22.51 21.09 3.79
N VAL A 243 -22.59 22.39 3.52
CA VAL A 243 -23.72 23.02 2.81
C VAL A 243 -23.24 23.41 1.40
N PRO A 244 -23.57 22.63 0.35
CA PRO A 244 -23.13 22.93 -1.02
C PRO A 244 -23.77 24.22 -1.53
N THR A 245 -23.02 25.02 -2.29
CA THR A 245 -23.57 26.21 -2.95
C THR A 245 -24.40 25.82 -4.19
N PRO A 246 -25.23 26.72 -4.75
CA PRO A 246 -25.89 26.48 -6.03
C PRO A 246 -24.92 26.09 -7.16
N ALA A 247 -23.69 26.61 -7.13
CA ALA A 247 -22.65 26.25 -8.09
C ALA A 247 -22.11 24.82 -7.89
N ASP A 248 -21.97 24.36 -6.65
CA ASP A 248 -21.58 22.97 -6.34
C ASP A 248 -22.65 21.98 -6.77
N ILE A 249 -23.94 22.35 -6.60
CA ILE A 249 -25.08 21.55 -7.07
C ILE A 249 -25.05 21.47 -8.59
N ALA A 250 -24.94 22.61 -9.29
CA ALA A 250 -24.87 22.64 -10.75
C ALA A 250 -23.68 21.84 -11.30
N ALA A 251 -22.52 21.91 -10.64
CA ALA A 251 -21.33 21.13 -11.02
C ALA A 251 -21.51 19.63 -10.79
N TYR A 252 -22.21 19.22 -9.73
CA TYR A 252 -22.54 17.81 -9.52
C TYR A 252 -23.56 17.30 -10.54
N GLU A 253 -24.53 18.11 -10.96
CA GLU A 253 -25.51 17.72 -11.98
C GLU A 253 -24.88 17.61 -13.38
N SER A 254 -23.93 18.48 -13.75
CA SER A 254 -23.25 18.39 -15.05
C SER A 254 -22.40 17.13 -15.20
N LEU A 255 -21.90 16.57 -14.09
CA LEU A 255 -21.16 15.30 -14.06
C LEU A 255 -22.06 14.08 -14.34
N LYS A 256 -23.38 14.21 -14.21
CA LYS A 256 -24.34 13.13 -14.51
C LYS A 256 -24.78 13.08 -15.97
N THR A 257 -24.42 14.08 -16.77
CA THR A 257 -24.83 14.21 -18.18
C THR A 257 -23.62 14.09 -19.11
N PRO A 258 -23.42 12.97 -19.83
CA PRO A 258 -22.30 12.82 -20.75
C PRO A 258 -22.49 13.72 -21.98
N LYS A 259 -21.47 14.52 -22.35
CA LYS A 259 -21.35 15.13 -23.69
C LYS A 259 -20.18 14.46 -24.43
N GLY A 260 -20.48 13.84 -25.57
CA GLY A 260 -19.51 13.19 -26.46
C GLY A 260 -18.62 14.18 -27.22
N PRO A 261 -17.58 13.70 -27.94
CA PRO A 261 -16.42 14.50 -28.31
C PRO A 261 -16.54 15.10 -29.73
N THR A 262 -16.12 16.36 -29.87
CA THR A 262 -15.81 16.99 -31.16
C THR A 262 -14.64 17.97 -31.01
N GLU A 263 -13.58 17.74 -31.80
CA GLU A 263 -12.57 18.70 -32.30
C GLU A 263 -11.20 18.90 -31.58
N PRO A 264 -10.15 19.35 -32.34
CA PRO A 264 -8.79 18.77 -32.34
C PRO A 264 -7.75 19.47 -31.43
N VAL A 265 -6.56 18.84 -31.37
CA VAL A 265 -5.40 19.13 -30.52
C VAL A 265 -5.05 20.63 -30.44
N VAL A 266 -5.29 21.22 -29.27
CA VAL A 266 -4.71 22.49 -28.81
C VAL A 266 -3.50 22.17 -27.94
N SER A 267 -2.38 22.83 -28.23
CA SER A 267 -1.16 22.85 -27.41
C SER A 267 -1.50 23.05 -25.94
N GLN A 268 -1.17 22.06 -25.11
CA GLN A 268 -1.49 22.08 -23.68
C GLN A 268 -0.73 23.22 -22.97
N PRO A 269 -1.39 23.95 -22.04
CA PRO A 269 -0.71 24.88 -21.13
C PRO A 269 0.33 24.13 -20.30
N GLN A 270 1.50 24.73 -20.13
CA GLN A 270 2.59 24.21 -19.31
C GLN A 270 2.09 23.89 -17.90
N ALA A 271 2.06 22.60 -17.55
CA ALA A 271 1.67 22.11 -16.24
C ALA A 271 2.61 22.65 -15.15
N ALA A 272 2.09 22.78 -13.93
CA ALA A 272 2.89 23.14 -12.74
C ALA A 272 4.15 22.24 -12.65
N PRO A 273 5.29 22.75 -12.16
CA PRO A 273 6.55 22.01 -12.17
C PRO A 273 6.39 20.69 -11.40
N ILE A 274 6.50 19.59 -12.13
CA ILE A 274 6.56 18.24 -11.58
C ILE A 274 7.86 18.12 -10.80
N ASP A 275 7.79 17.55 -9.60
CA ASP A 275 8.97 17.35 -8.76
C ASP A 275 10.02 16.47 -9.47
N THR A 276 11.29 16.82 -9.33
CA THR A 276 12.42 16.18 -10.05
C THR A 276 13.51 15.76 -9.09
N ILE A 277 14.41 14.87 -9.53
CA ILE A 277 15.60 14.50 -8.76
C ILE A 277 16.56 15.69 -8.73
N ALA A 278 16.78 16.26 -7.54
CA ALA A 278 17.69 17.38 -7.33
C ALA A 278 19.13 16.91 -7.07
N SER A 279 19.32 15.83 -6.30
CA SER A 279 20.62 15.21 -6.11
C SER A 279 20.53 13.75 -5.70
N ILE A 280 21.60 13.00 -5.94
CA ILE A 280 21.79 11.64 -5.42
C ILE A 280 23.12 11.61 -4.68
N GLN A 281 23.10 11.12 -3.44
CA GLN A 281 24.28 11.09 -2.58
C GLN A 281 24.42 9.75 -1.88
N LYS A 282 25.67 9.34 -1.64
CA LYS A 282 25.96 8.15 -0.84
C LYS A 282 25.89 8.51 0.65
N GLN A 283 25.01 7.84 1.39
CA GLN A 283 24.84 7.99 2.84
C GLN A 283 25.05 6.64 3.52
N GLY A 284 26.25 6.44 4.08
CA GLY A 284 26.67 5.14 4.59
C GLY A 284 26.70 4.09 3.46
N PRO A 285 26.04 2.92 3.60
CA PRO A 285 26.01 1.91 2.56
C PRO A 285 24.98 2.19 1.45
N PHE A 286 24.13 3.22 1.59
CA PHE A 286 23.01 3.48 0.69
C PHE A 286 23.29 4.64 -0.26
N TYR A 287 22.66 4.58 -1.42
CA TYR A 287 22.47 5.73 -2.30
C TYR A 287 21.08 6.31 -2.04
N VAL A 288 21.03 7.61 -1.78
CA VAL A 288 19.82 8.34 -1.38
C VAL A 288 19.56 9.45 -2.39
N ALA A 289 18.35 9.46 -2.95
CA ALA A 289 17.88 10.53 -3.82
C ALA A 289 17.16 11.59 -3.00
N LEU A 290 17.41 12.86 -3.30
CA LEU A 290 16.68 14.02 -2.82
C LEU A 290 16.04 14.72 -4.00
N THR A 291 14.74 14.99 -3.89
CA THR A 291 13.97 15.71 -4.90
C THR A 291 14.02 17.23 -4.68
N ALA A 292 13.60 18.00 -5.69
CA ALA A 292 13.50 19.45 -5.61
C ALA A 292 12.50 19.92 -4.53
N SER A 293 11.46 19.12 -4.26
CA SER A 293 10.49 19.37 -3.19
C SER A 293 11.00 19.05 -1.79
N GLY A 294 12.17 18.43 -1.65
CA GLY A 294 12.73 17.99 -0.38
C GLY A 294 12.33 16.57 0.04
N PHE A 295 11.54 15.85 -0.76
CA PHE A 295 11.29 14.43 -0.55
C PHE A 295 12.58 13.61 -0.78
N SER A 296 12.88 12.70 0.15
CA SER A 296 14.11 11.90 0.16
C SER A 296 13.79 10.41 0.25
N PHE A 297 14.53 9.58 -0.47
CA PHE A 297 14.33 8.12 -0.48
C PHE A 297 15.62 7.36 -0.80
N LYS A 298 15.73 6.14 -0.29
CA LYS A 298 16.83 5.20 -0.55
C LYS A 298 16.57 4.46 -1.86
N ILE A 299 17.50 4.56 -2.80
CA ILE A 299 17.45 3.80 -4.06
C ILE A 299 17.84 2.34 -3.80
N GLY A 300 18.97 2.14 -3.13
CA GLY A 300 19.59 0.84 -2.91
C GLY A 300 20.96 0.95 -2.25
N SER A 301 21.60 -0.19 -2.02
CA SER A 301 23.00 -0.29 -1.61
C SER A 301 23.77 -1.10 -2.65
N ALA A 302 25.03 -0.77 -2.88
CA ALA A 302 25.89 -1.58 -3.74
C ALA A 302 25.98 -3.02 -3.21
N THR A 303 25.90 -3.99 -4.10
CA THR A 303 26.09 -5.41 -3.79
C THR A 303 26.91 -6.05 -4.90
N SER A 304 27.72 -7.03 -4.54
CA SER A 304 28.46 -7.85 -5.50
C SER A 304 27.71 -9.16 -5.74
N TYR A 305 27.66 -9.58 -6.99
CA TYR A 305 27.07 -10.83 -7.40
C TYR A 305 27.94 -11.49 -8.45
N HIS A 306 27.99 -12.82 -8.46
CA HIS A 306 28.77 -13.57 -9.42
C HIS A 306 27.86 -14.56 -10.13
N ASP A 307 27.72 -14.39 -11.44
CA ASP A 307 27.04 -15.33 -12.32
C ASP A 307 28.02 -15.96 -13.32
N ASP A 308 28.08 -15.43 -14.55
CA ASP A 308 29.11 -15.74 -15.53
C ASP A 308 30.26 -14.72 -15.51
N MET A 309 30.08 -13.63 -14.77
CA MET A 309 31.14 -12.70 -14.42
C MET A 309 30.86 -12.09 -13.04
N SER A 310 31.89 -11.47 -12.47
CA SER A 310 31.70 -10.66 -11.27
C SER A 310 31.03 -9.35 -11.64
N ARG A 311 29.96 -9.01 -10.91
CA ARG A 311 29.13 -7.84 -11.13
C ARG A 311 28.95 -7.06 -9.84
N VAL A 312 28.72 -5.76 -9.99
CA VAL A 312 28.31 -4.87 -8.88
C VAL A 312 27.13 -4.04 -9.35
N GLY A 313 26.13 -3.87 -8.49
CA GLY A 313 24.98 -3.02 -8.76
C GLY A 313 24.18 -2.76 -7.47
N LEU A 314 23.12 -1.98 -7.59
CA LEU A 314 22.13 -1.72 -6.56
C LEU A 314 21.29 -2.95 -6.21
N ARG A 315 21.14 -3.15 -4.90
CA ARG A 315 20.18 -4.07 -4.27
C ARG A 315 19.42 -3.36 -3.16
N GLN A 316 18.15 -3.72 -3.00
CA GLN A 316 17.33 -3.26 -1.88
C GLN A 316 17.33 -4.30 -0.73
N GLY A 317 18.15 -4.05 0.29
CA GLY A 317 18.12 -4.82 1.55
C GLY A 317 17.04 -4.34 2.51
N THR A 318 16.86 -5.01 3.66
CA THR A 318 15.75 -4.77 4.62
C THR A 318 15.48 -3.29 4.94
N GLN A 319 16.53 -2.49 5.16
CA GLN A 319 16.36 -1.06 5.45
C GLN A 319 15.88 -0.24 4.25
N THR A 320 16.30 -0.60 3.03
CA THR A 320 15.78 0.00 1.79
C THR A 320 14.39 -0.50 1.49
N ILE A 321 14.09 -1.77 1.79
CA ILE A 321 12.75 -2.35 1.60
C ILE A 321 11.70 -1.53 2.36
N GLN A 322 11.96 -1.20 3.62
CA GLN A 322 11.04 -0.36 4.41
C GLN A 322 10.81 1.00 3.77
N ASP A 323 11.87 1.64 3.27
CA ASP A 323 11.78 2.91 2.56
C ASP A 323 10.96 2.77 1.26
N THR A 324 11.12 1.68 0.52
CA THR A 324 10.41 1.48 -0.76
C THR A 324 8.91 1.27 -0.63
N LEU A 325 8.40 0.98 0.58
CA LEU A 325 6.96 0.87 0.83
C LEU A 325 6.22 2.18 0.52
N GLN A 326 6.89 3.32 0.57
CA GLN A 326 6.31 4.62 0.23
C GLN A 326 5.93 4.77 -1.26
N PHE A 327 6.42 3.87 -2.12
CA PHE A 327 6.04 3.80 -3.54
C PHE A 327 4.89 2.83 -3.81
N GLY A 328 4.34 2.20 -2.76
CA GLY A 328 3.20 1.31 -2.81
C GLY A 328 3.57 -0.16 -3.00
N VAL A 329 2.60 -0.99 -2.63
CA VAL A 329 2.63 -2.45 -2.77
C VAL A 329 1.38 -2.85 -3.53
N TYR A 330 1.50 -3.77 -4.48
CA TYR A 330 0.34 -4.29 -5.18
C TYR A 330 -0.59 -5.02 -4.21
N ARG A 331 -1.89 -4.74 -4.33
CA ARG A 331 -2.97 -5.43 -3.62
C ARG A 331 -4.11 -5.65 -4.61
N ALA A 332 -4.63 -6.86 -4.69
CA ALA A 332 -5.69 -7.19 -5.65
C ALA A 332 -6.91 -6.25 -5.57
N ALA A 333 -7.27 -5.82 -4.37
CA ALA A 333 -8.41 -4.92 -4.13
C ALA A 333 -8.26 -3.55 -4.82
N ASP A 334 -7.04 -3.06 -5.00
CA ASP A 334 -6.76 -1.75 -5.62
C ASP A 334 -6.93 -1.80 -7.15
N PHE A 335 -7.01 -3.01 -7.73
CA PHE A 335 -7.09 -3.27 -9.16
C PHE A 335 -8.39 -3.98 -9.55
N SER A 336 -9.50 -3.61 -8.90
CA SER A 336 -10.82 -4.25 -9.09
C SER A 336 -11.31 -4.28 -10.55
N ALA A 337 -10.86 -3.35 -11.41
CA ALA A 337 -11.17 -3.35 -12.84
C ALA A 337 -10.66 -4.60 -13.58
N LEU A 338 -9.64 -5.29 -13.05
CA LEU A 338 -9.15 -6.56 -13.60
C LEU A 338 -10.01 -7.77 -13.19
N GLY A 339 -10.99 -7.57 -12.29
CA GLY A 339 -11.80 -8.66 -11.75
C GLY A 339 -10.96 -9.75 -11.09
N GLN A 340 -11.27 -11.02 -11.37
CA GLN A 340 -10.57 -12.17 -10.79
C GLN A 340 -9.07 -12.22 -11.15
N TRP A 341 -8.65 -11.59 -12.26
CA TRP A 341 -7.22 -11.48 -12.61
C TRP A 341 -6.41 -10.74 -11.55
N ALA A 342 -7.01 -9.78 -10.84
CA ALA A 342 -6.31 -9.05 -9.77
C ALA A 342 -5.86 -10.00 -8.65
N HIS A 343 -6.73 -10.94 -8.26
CA HIS A 343 -6.45 -11.94 -7.22
C HIS A 343 -5.53 -13.05 -7.74
N PHE A 344 -5.72 -13.45 -9.00
CA PHE A 344 -4.96 -14.54 -9.62
C PHE A 344 -3.45 -14.27 -9.71
N ILE A 345 -3.04 -13.01 -9.97
CA ILE A 345 -1.62 -12.66 -10.12
C ILE A 345 -0.89 -12.37 -8.81
N GLU A 346 -1.64 -12.09 -7.74
CA GLU A 346 -1.11 -11.61 -6.46
C GLU A 346 -0.09 -12.58 -5.82
N PRO A 347 -0.27 -13.91 -5.82
CA PRO A 347 0.71 -14.83 -5.24
C PRO A 347 2.08 -14.76 -5.93
N THR A 348 2.09 -14.65 -7.26
CA THR A 348 3.34 -14.55 -8.03
C THR A 348 4.03 -13.21 -7.79
N LEU A 349 3.29 -12.11 -7.75
CA LEU A 349 3.84 -10.79 -7.42
C LEU A 349 4.34 -10.72 -5.97
N THR A 350 3.65 -11.36 -5.02
CA THR A 350 4.09 -11.41 -3.62
C THR A 350 5.43 -12.13 -3.49
N ALA A 351 5.61 -13.21 -4.27
CA ALA A 351 6.87 -13.91 -4.33
C ALA A 351 7.98 -13.09 -5.01
N GLU A 352 7.63 -12.07 -5.80
CA GLU A 352 8.55 -11.06 -6.36
C GLU A 352 8.76 -9.88 -5.41
N GLY A 353 9.76 -10.01 -4.53
CA GLY A 353 10.19 -8.90 -3.69
C GLY A 353 9.09 -8.36 -2.77
N GLY A 354 8.02 -9.11 -2.50
CA GLY A 354 6.89 -8.69 -1.67
C GLY A 354 5.90 -7.78 -2.41
N ALA A 355 5.77 -7.90 -3.73
CA ALA A 355 4.81 -7.14 -4.54
C ALA A 355 5.02 -5.60 -4.51
N ARG A 356 6.21 -5.12 -4.11
CA ARG A 356 6.51 -3.68 -4.01
C ARG A 356 6.74 -3.09 -5.40
N PHE A 357 6.05 -2.00 -5.72
CA PHE A 357 6.15 -1.35 -7.04
C PHE A 357 7.54 -0.78 -7.34
N ALA A 358 8.31 -0.43 -6.32
CA ALA A 358 9.67 0.08 -6.46
C ALA A 358 10.76 -0.96 -6.17
N THR A 359 10.46 -2.25 -6.31
CA THR A 359 11.50 -3.30 -6.20
C THR A 359 12.53 -3.12 -7.31
N LEU A 360 13.82 -3.09 -6.94
CA LEU A 360 14.94 -2.83 -7.84
C LEU A 360 16.11 -3.80 -7.56
N ASN A 361 16.64 -4.43 -8.60
CA ASN A 361 17.95 -5.09 -8.60
C ASN A 361 18.67 -4.83 -9.93
N THR A 362 19.96 -4.54 -9.88
CA THR A 362 20.77 -4.17 -11.07
C THR A 362 22.11 -4.89 -11.14
N TYR A 363 22.39 -5.76 -10.17
CA TYR A 363 23.67 -6.45 -10.00
C TYR A 363 23.80 -7.76 -10.79
N ASP A 364 22.77 -8.19 -11.53
CA ASP A 364 22.76 -9.47 -12.23
C ASP A 364 22.86 -9.31 -13.76
N ARG A 365 22.72 -10.42 -14.49
CA ARG A 365 22.78 -10.44 -15.96
C ARG A 365 21.82 -9.48 -16.66
N ALA A 366 20.68 -9.14 -16.02
CA ALA A 366 19.71 -8.26 -16.63
C ALA A 366 20.17 -6.80 -16.61
N ALA A 367 21.21 -6.49 -15.81
CA ALA A 367 21.75 -5.16 -15.51
C ALA A 367 20.75 -4.20 -14.84
N PHE A 368 19.45 -4.42 -15.02
CA PHE A 368 18.38 -3.66 -14.41
C PHE A 368 17.08 -4.48 -14.41
N THR A 369 16.50 -4.65 -13.22
CA THR A 369 15.17 -5.25 -13.01
C THR A 369 14.35 -4.33 -12.12
N PHE A 370 13.12 -4.04 -12.53
CA PHE A 370 12.30 -3.03 -11.87
C PHE A 370 10.83 -3.41 -11.79
N GLY A 371 10.17 -2.97 -10.72
CA GLY A 371 8.73 -3.11 -10.57
C GLY A 371 8.32 -4.28 -9.68
N ALA A 372 7.04 -4.31 -9.30
CA ALA A 372 6.45 -5.44 -8.59
C ALA A 372 6.62 -6.77 -9.35
N PRO A 373 6.60 -6.81 -10.70
CA PRO A 373 6.91 -8.02 -11.46
C PRO A 373 8.39 -8.29 -11.71
N GLN A 374 9.31 -7.41 -11.28
CA GLN A 374 10.74 -7.47 -11.60
C GLN A 374 11.04 -7.57 -13.11
N PHE A 375 10.52 -6.61 -13.89
CA PHE A 375 10.76 -6.54 -15.32
C PHE A 375 12.24 -6.37 -15.65
N ALA A 376 12.81 -7.30 -16.40
CA ALA A 376 14.20 -7.27 -16.83
C ALA A 376 14.43 -6.37 -18.05
N ALA A 377 15.58 -5.69 -18.08
CA ALA A 377 15.97 -4.78 -19.16
C ALA A 377 16.54 -5.48 -20.40
N HIS A 378 17.14 -6.67 -20.24
CA HIS A 378 17.90 -7.31 -21.33
C HIS A 378 17.03 -8.01 -22.38
N THR A 379 15.73 -8.18 -22.14
CA THR A 379 14.82 -8.91 -23.03
C THR A 379 14.18 -7.99 -24.07
N PRO A 380 14.40 -8.22 -25.38
CA PRO A 380 13.77 -7.41 -26.41
C PRO A 380 12.25 -7.66 -26.47
N ARG A 381 11.48 -6.59 -26.71
CA ARG A 381 10.03 -6.61 -26.98
C ARG A 381 9.14 -7.17 -25.85
N GLU A 382 9.67 -7.35 -24.65
CA GLU A 382 8.92 -7.77 -23.46
C GLU A 382 9.54 -7.14 -22.21
N ASN A 383 8.84 -7.21 -21.08
CA ASN A 383 9.29 -6.71 -19.78
C ASN A 383 9.54 -5.19 -19.77
N LEU A 384 10.75 -4.74 -19.36
CA LEU A 384 10.97 -3.36 -18.92
C LEU A 384 10.83 -2.36 -20.07
N VAL A 385 11.26 -2.75 -21.26
CA VAL A 385 11.19 -1.90 -22.46
C VAL A 385 9.74 -1.61 -22.87
N GLU A 386 8.81 -2.53 -22.65
CA GLU A 386 7.39 -2.32 -22.92
C GLU A 386 6.76 -1.39 -21.89
N TYR A 387 7.08 -1.59 -20.61
CA TYR A 387 6.67 -0.69 -19.54
C TYR A 387 7.17 0.75 -19.77
N VAL A 388 8.45 0.94 -20.11
CA VAL A 388 9.00 2.27 -20.38
C VAL A 388 8.38 2.89 -21.64
N ARG A 389 8.04 2.11 -22.68
CA ARG A 389 7.29 2.65 -23.84
C ARG A 389 5.94 3.22 -23.45
N LEU A 390 5.18 2.54 -22.56
CA LEU A 390 3.89 3.05 -22.07
C LEU A 390 4.08 4.34 -21.26
N LEU A 391 5.11 4.39 -20.42
CA LEU A 391 5.44 5.60 -19.67
C LEU A 391 5.81 6.77 -20.60
N LEU A 392 6.66 6.54 -21.60
CA LEU A 392 7.11 7.57 -22.54
C LEU A 392 6.01 8.07 -23.49
N ALA A 393 4.87 7.36 -23.57
CA ALA A 393 3.69 7.82 -24.28
C ALA A 393 2.88 8.86 -23.49
N LEU A 394 3.16 9.03 -22.19
CA LEU A 394 2.51 10.04 -21.35
C LEU A 394 3.05 11.45 -21.67
N PRO A 395 2.20 12.49 -21.67
CA PRO A 395 2.64 13.88 -21.88
C PRO A 395 3.74 14.33 -20.91
N GLU A 396 3.75 13.79 -19.70
CA GLU A 396 4.65 14.17 -18.62
C GLU A 396 6.03 13.49 -18.73
N ALA A 397 6.21 12.57 -19.68
CA ALA A 397 7.43 11.76 -19.82
C ALA A 397 8.73 12.57 -19.85
N ALA A 398 8.70 13.71 -20.54
CA ALA A 398 9.85 14.60 -20.66
C ALA A 398 10.32 15.19 -19.32
N HIS A 399 9.50 15.18 -18.27
CA HIS A 399 9.93 15.62 -16.93
C HIS A 399 10.82 14.60 -16.23
N TYR A 400 10.61 13.31 -16.52
CA TYR A 400 11.37 12.22 -15.91
C TYR A 400 12.55 11.82 -16.79
N PHE A 401 12.34 11.72 -18.09
CA PHE A 401 13.31 11.28 -19.07
C PHE A 401 13.32 12.22 -20.29
N PRO A 402 13.81 13.48 -20.14
CA PRO A 402 13.82 14.49 -21.21
C PRO A 402 14.67 14.09 -22.42
N ASP A 403 15.61 13.19 -22.20
CA ASP A 403 16.57 12.66 -23.14
C ASP A 403 16.05 11.43 -23.90
N LEU A 404 14.85 10.94 -23.59
CA LEU A 404 14.21 9.83 -24.30
C LEU A 404 13.02 10.29 -25.14
N SER A 405 12.81 9.64 -26.28
CA SER A 405 11.65 9.87 -27.14
C SER A 405 11.17 8.60 -27.82
N LEU A 406 9.87 8.53 -28.12
CA LEU A 406 9.30 7.45 -28.94
C LEU A 406 9.36 7.83 -30.42
N ARG A 407 9.99 6.99 -31.24
CA ARG A 407 10.14 7.25 -32.69
C ARG A 407 10.07 5.94 -33.50
N PRO A 408 9.61 5.99 -34.76
CA PRO A 408 9.73 4.84 -35.64
C PRO A 408 11.20 4.49 -35.91
N ASN A 409 11.58 3.23 -35.73
CA ASN A 409 12.88 2.74 -36.18
C ASN A 409 12.88 2.41 -37.68
N ALA A 410 14.00 1.89 -38.19
CA ALA A 410 14.16 1.52 -39.60
C ALA A 410 13.12 0.49 -40.10
N ALA A 411 12.50 -0.28 -39.21
CA ALA A 411 11.44 -1.24 -39.52
C ALA A 411 10.02 -0.66 -39.35
N GLY A 412 9.89 0.66 -39.11
CA GLY A 412 8.61 1.34 -38.90
C GLY A 412 7.97 1.09 -37.55
N ARG A 413 8.65 0.42 -36.61
CA ARG A 413 8.14 0.16 -35.26
C ARG A 413 8.47 1.33 -34.35
N THR A 414 7.51 1.79 -33.56
CA THR A 414 7.76 2.80 -32.52
C THR A 414 8.63 2.21 -31.41
N THR A 415 9.86 2.71 -31.27
CA THR A 415 10.83 2.31 -30.25
C THR A 415 11.38 3.50 -29.47
N ILE A 416 12.00 3.22 -28.32
CA ILE A 416 12.68 4.19 -27.47
C ILE A 416 13.99 4.63 -28.13
N HIS A 417 14.15 5.95 -28.28
CA HIS A 417 15.37 6.56 -28.80
C HIS A 417 15.96 7.54 -27.79
N LEU A 418 17.28 7.48 -27.61
CA LEU A 418 18.06 8.49 -26.90
C LEU A 418 18.29 9.70 -27.81
N VAL A 419 18.00 10.89 -27.30
CA VAL A 419 18.20 12.17 -27.98
C VAL A 419 19.62 12.67 -27.71
N GLN A 420 20.41 12.85 -28.77
CA GLN A 420 21.78 13.37 -28.72
C GLN A 420 21.92 14.57 -29.64
N GLY A 421 21.54 15.74 -29.13
CA GLY A 421 21.47 16.96 -29.93
C GLY A 421 20.45 16.82 -31.07
N ALA A 422 20.93 16.86 -32.32
CA ALA A 422 20.10 16.65 -33.51
C ALA A 422 19.98 15.17 -33.95
N THR A 423 20.68 14.26 -33.28
CA THR A 423 20.73 12.83 -33.62
C THR A 423 19.94 11.97 -32.63
N PHE A 424 19.58 10.76 -33.06
CA PHE A 424 18.76 9.83 -32.29
C PHE A 424 19.36 8.43 -32.36
N VAL A 425 19.47 7.76 -31.21
CA VAL A 425 19.99 6.40 -31.10
C VAL A 425 18.86 5.46 -30.69
N ASP A 426 18.52 4.47 -31.52
CA ASP A 426 17.51 3.45 -31.20
C ASP A 426 18.04 2.54 -30.08
N LEU A 427 17.43 2.65 -28.89
CA LEU A 427 17.83 1.88 -27.72
C LEU A 427 17.34 0.43 -27.78
N GLU A 428 16.32 0.15 -28.59
CA GLU A 428 15.72 -1.18 -28.72
C GLU A 428 16.37 -2.03 -29.82
N ARG A 429 17.56 -1.62 -30.29
CA ARG A 429 18.31 -2.39 -31.27
C ARG A 429 18.71 -3.77 -30.72
N GLU A 430 18.09 -4.79 -31.28
CA GLU A 430 18.40 -6.19 -31.00
C GLU A 430 19.81 -6.56 -31.47
N THR A 431 20.61 -7.10 -30.55
CA THR A 431 22.01 -7.47 -30.77
C THR A 431 22.25 -8.88 -30.23
N GLU A 432 22.83 -9.77 -31.05
CA GLU A 432 23.32 -11.07 -30.56
C GLU A 432 24.59 -10.84 -29.74
N VAL A 433 24.56 -11.23 -28.47
CA VAL A 433 25.69 -11.16 -27.56
C VAL A 433 26.19 -12.55 -27.22
N VAL A 434 27.51 -12.70 -27.08
CA VAL A 434 28.14 -13.90 -26.53
C VAL A 434 28.52 -13.59 -25.09
N ARG A 435 27.90 -14.29 -24.14
CA ARG A 435 28.20 -14.14 -22.71
C ARG A 435 29.59 -14.70 -22.37
N PRO A 436 30.19 -14.29 -21.23
CA PRO A 436 31.49 -14.81 -20.79
C PRO A 436 31.56 -16.35 -20.69
N ASN A 437 30.43 -17.00 -20.44
CA ASN A 437 30.28 -18.46 -20.43
C ASN A 437 30.05 -19.10 -21.82
N GLY A 438 30.18 -18.34 -22.91
CA GLY A 438 29.99 -18.79 -24.29
C GLY A 438 28.54 -18.89 -24.77
N ARG A 439 27.53 -18.63 -23.90
CA ARG A 439 26.13 -18.66 -24.32
C ARG A 439 25.78 -17.46 -25.19
N LYS A 440 25.08 -17.72 -26.28
CA LYS A 440 24.51 -16.68 -27.16
C LYS A 440 23.11 -16.31 -26.71
N GLU A 441 22.80 -15.02 -26.70
CA GLU A 441 21.42 -14.53 -26.54
C GLU A 441 21.24 -13.18 -27.25
N THR A 442 20.00 -12.85 -27.60
CA THR A 442 19.65 -11.55 -28.18
C THR A 442 19.25 -10.58 -27.07
N GLN A 443 19.86 -9.39 -27.06
CA GLN A 443 19.62 -8.35 -26.07
C GLN A 443 19.41 -6.96 -26.71
N ILE A 444 18.91 -6.01 -25.92
CA ILE A 444 18.85 -4.57 -26.26
C ILE A 444 19.95 -3.80 -25.51
N VAL A 445 21.19 -4.00 -25.95
CA VAL A 445 22.42 -3.56 -25.23
C VAL A 445 22.45 -2.05 -25.00
N GLU A 446 21.95 -1.25 -25.95
CA GLU A 446 21.91 0.20 -25.82
C GLU A 446 20.93 0.66 -24.74
N PHE A 447 19.74 0.05 -24.64
CA PHE A 447 18.81 0.30 -23.54
C PHE A 447 19.38 -0.13 -22.19
N MET A 448 20.05 -1.27 -22.13
CA MET A 448 20.73 -1.72 -20.90
C MET A 448 21.80 -0.70 -20.48
N ARG A 449 22.66 -0.26 -21.40
CA ARG A 449 23.73 0.72 -21.12
C ARG A 449 23.19 2.08 -20.68
N TYR A 450 22.06 2.50 -21.25
CA TYR A 450 21.36 3.71 -20.83
C TYR A 450 20.92 3.62 -19.36
N LEU A 451 20.40 2.46 -18.95
CA LEU A 451 19.93 2.23 -17.58
C LEU A 451 21.04 1.92 -16.59
N ASN A 452 22.08 1.22 -17.02
CA ASN A 452 23.22 0.80 -16.21
C ASN A 452 24.42 0.58 -17.15
N SER A 453 25.36 1.53 -17.13
CA SER A 453 26.46 1.56 -18.11
C SER A 453 27.64 0.66 -17.74
N SER A 454 27.77 0.33 -16.45
CA SER A 454 28.88 -0.45 -15.90
C SER A 454 28.39 -1.70 -15.18
N PRO A 455 28.79 -2.90 -15.60
CA PRO A 455 28.43 -4.12 -14.89
C PRO A 455 29.24 -4.31 -13.59
N THR A 456 30.26 -3.49 -13.32
CA THR A 456 31.25 -3.72 -12.26
C THR A 456 31.29 -2.64 -11.18
N GLU A 457 30.50 -1.58 -11.30
CA GLU A 457 30.36 -0.55 -10.27
C GLU A 457 28.98 0.10 -10.33
N VAL A 458 28.59 0.77 -9.25
CA VAL A 458 27.37 1.58 -9.26
C VAL A 458 27.67 2.94 -9.88
N ASP A 459 27.14 3.18 -11.08
CA ASP A 459 27.41 4.38 -11.87
C ASP A 459 26.28 5.42 -11.82
N GLU A 460 26.53 6.60 -12.41
CA GLU A 460 25.56 7.70 -12.40
C GLU A 460 24.30 7.42 -13.24
N ASN A 461 24.42 6.67 -14.34
CA ASN A 461 23.27 6.33 -15.19
C ASN A 461 22.32 5.39 -14.43
N GLU A 462 22.89 4.38 -13.76
CA GLU A 462 22.18 3.46 -12.88
C GLU A 462 21.39 4.19 -11.80
N LEU A 463 22.05 5.10 -11.10
CA LEU A 463 21.44 5.88 -10.03
C LEU A 463 20.33 6.81 -10.56
N ASN A 464 20.57 7.51 -11.67
CA ASN A 464 19.60 8.43 -12.25
C ASN A 464 18.36 7.69 -12.78
N ALA A 465 18.55 6.61 -13.54
CA ALA A 465 17.45 5.82 -14.07
C ALA A 465 16.58 5.24 -12.95
N ALA A 466 17.20 4.67 -11.92
CA ALA A 466 16.51 4.12 -10.76
C ALA A 466 15.72 5.20 -10.00
N ALA A 467 16.35 6.33 -9.68
CA ALA A 467 15.70 7.41 -8.95
C ALA A 467 14.50 8.00 -9.71
N ARG A 468 14.65 8.23 -11.02
CA ARG A 468 13.58 8.78 -11.87
C ARG A 468 12.39 7.83 -12.03
N LEU A 469 12.64 6.53 -12.24
CA LEU A 469 11.58 5.53 -12.31
C LEU A 469 10.84 5.39 -10.96
N MET A 470 11.57 5.38 -9.84
CA MET A 470 10.95 5.35 -8.51
C MET A 470 10.12 6.60 -8.24
N LEU A 471 10.64 7.78 -8.58
CA LEU A 471 9.90 9.03 -8.42
C LEU A 471 8.62 9.05 -9.27
N TRP A 472 8.67 8.54 -10.50
CA TRP A 472 7.49 8.45 -11.35
C TRP A 472 6.38 7.61 -10.71
N LEU A 473 6.72 6.47 -10.08
CA LEU A 473 5.74 5.67 -9.32
C LEU A 473 5.11 6.42 -8.15
N LYS A 474 5.82 7.37 -7.56
CA LYS A 474 5.30 8.15 -6.43
C LYS A 474 4.29 9.21 -6.88
N LEU A 475 4.57 9.82 -8.03
CA LEU A 475 3.86 11.01 -8.51
C LEU A 475 2.71 10.68 -9.48
N ASP A 476 2.77 9.53 -10.16
CA ASP A 476 1.77 9.13 -11.15
C ASP A 476 1.28 7.69 -10.90
N THR A 477 0.01 7.54 -10.57
CA THR A 477 -0.60 6.23 -10.35
C THR A 477 -0.68 5.39 -11.62
N ARG A 478 -0.69 6.02 -12.81
CA ARG A 478 -0.63 5.32 -14.11
C ARG A 478 0.64 4.50 -14.25
N ALA A 479 1.75 4.96 -13.67
CA ALA A 479 3.00 4.20 -13.68
C ALA A 479 2.86 2.84 -12.96
N ARG A 480 2.10 2.78 -11.85
CA ARG A 480 1.80 1.52 -11.18
C ARG A 480 0.83 0.67 -11.98
N GLN A 481 -0.19 1.29 -12.56
CA GLN A 481 -1.17 0.61 -13.41
C GLN A 481 -0.51 -0.06 -14.63
N PHE A 482 0.36 0.66 -15.34
CA PHE A 482 1.07 0.12 -16.50
C PHE A 482 1.98 -1.05 -16.16
N GLN A 483 2.57 -1.11 -14.96
CA GLN A 483 3.29 -2.32 -14.54
C GLN A 483 2.36 -3.54 -14.52
N ILE A 484 1.16 -3.38 -13.97
CA ILE A 484 0.20 -4.47 -13.86
C ILE A 484 -0.40 -4.83 -15.22
N ASP A 485 -0.69 -3.84 -16.07
CA ASP A 485 -1.20 -4.08 -17.41
C ASP A 485 -0.23 -4.90 -18.26
N VAL A 486 1.06 -4.51 -18.28
CA VAL A 486 2.13 -5.24 -18.97
C VAL A 486 2.26 -6.66 -18.40
N PHE A 487 2.20 -6.81 -17.08
CA PHE A 487 2.32 -8.12 -16.44
C PHE A 487 1.17 -9.05 -16.82
N VAL A 488 -0.08 -8.58 -16.71
CA VAL A 488 -1.27 -9.36 -17.05
C VAL A 488 -1.27 -9.74 -18.54
N ALA A 489 -0.95 -8.80 -19.43
CA ALA A 489 -0.85 -9.08 -20.86
C ALA A 489 0.20 -10.17 -21.15
N THR A 490 1.38 -10.06 -20.53
CA THR A 490 2.46 -11.05 -20.66
C THR A 490 2.04 -12.42 -20.13
N MET A 491 1.38 -12.48 -18.97
CA MET A 491 0.96 -13.74 -18.36
C MET A 491 -0.14 -14.43 -19.18
N LYS A 492 -1.10 -13.67 -19.72
CA LYS A 492 -2.10 -14.20 -20.66
C LYS A 492 -1.44 -14.82 -21.89
N SER A 493 -0.48 -14.13 -22.49
CA SER A 493 0.28 -14.65 -23.64
C SER A 493 1.04 -15.93 -23.30
N LYS A 494 1.73 -15.97 -22.15
CA LYS A 494 2.47 -17.16 -21.68
C LYS A 494 1.55 -18.34 -21.41
N LEU A 495 0.40 -18.14 -20.77
CA LEU A 495 -0.57 -19.20 -20.49
C LEU A 495 -1.21 -19.72 -21.78
N ALA A 496 -1.58 -18.84 -22.71
CA ALA A 496 -2.05 -19.24 -24.03
C ALA A 496 -1.02 -20.09 -24.79
N TYR A 497 0.27 -19.71 -24.72
CA TYR A 497 1.34 -20.51 -25.29
C TYR A 497 1.44 -21.92 -24.66
N VAL A 498 1.35 -22.03 -23.33
CA VAL A 498 1.37 -23.34 -22.65
C VAL A 498 0.17 -24.18 -23.06
N LYS A 499 -1.03 -23.59 -23.09
CA LYS A 499 -2.28 -24.24 -23.51
C LYS A 499 -2.15 -24.84 -24.92
N ASN A 500 -1.53 -24.10 -25.84
CA ASN A 500 -1.26 -24.57 -27.20
C ASN A 500 -0.22 -25.71 -27.27
N LYS A 501 0.72 -25.78 -26.33
CA LYS A 501 1.82 -26.76 -26.34
C LYS A 501 1.58 -27.99 -25.47
N VAL A 502 0.65 -27.91 -24.51
CA VAL A 502 0.40 -28.96 -23.53
C VAL A 502 -1.11 -29.24 -23.51
N PRO A 503 -1.60 -30.20 -24.33
CA PRO A 503 -3.04 -30.47 -24.47
C PRO A 503 -3.76 -30.84 -23.15
N ALA A 504 -3.03 -31.36 -22.17
CA ALA A 504 -3.57 -31.68 -20.85
C ALA A 504 -3.95 -30.43 -20.02
N PHE A 505 -3.40 -29.25 -20.36
CA PHE A 505 -3.72 -28.00 -19.69
C PHE A 505 -4.91 -27.31 -20.39
N THR A 506 -6.08 -27.37 -19.76
CA THR A 506 -7.31 -26.78 -20.32
C THR A 506 -7.53 -25.32 -19.93
N GLY A 507 -6.85 -24.84 -18.88
CA GLY A 507 -7.06 -23.53 -18.27
C GLY A 507 -8.32 -23.43 -17.38
N ALA A 508 -9.02 -24.56 -17.16
CA ALA A 508 -10.24 -24.57 -16.35
C ALA A 508 -9.97 -24.59 -14.84
N ASP A 509 -8.86 -25.19 -14.41
CA ASP A 509 -8.42 -25.20 -13.02
C ASP A 509 -7.49 -24.00 -12.77
N TRP A 510 -7.94 -23.06 -11.94
CA TRP A 510 -7.19 -21.85 -11.64
C TRP A 510 -5.90 -22.13 -10.83
N GLU A 511 -5.85 -23.18 -10.02
CA GLU A 511 -4.66 -23.51 -9.23
C GLU A 511 -3.58 -24.10 -10.13
N GLU A 512 -3.95 -25.00 -11.04
CA GLU A 512 -3.03 -25.49 -12.09
C GLU A 512 -2.49 -24.31 -12.91
N ALA A 513 -3.37 -23.41 -13.36
CA ALA A 513 -3.02 -22.23 -14.14
C ALA A 513 -2.05 -21.30 -13.39
N LEU A 514 -2.28 -21.07 -12.09
CA LEU A 514 -1.44 -20.21 -11.26
C LEU A 514 -0.04 -20.77 -11.12
N TRP A 515 0.09 -22.07 -10.85
CA TRP A 515 1.41 -22.70 -10.75
C TRP A 515 2.17 -22.68 -12.07
N ILE A 516 1.48 -22.91 -13.19
CA ILE A 516 2.08 -22.79 -14.53
C ILE A 516 2.53 -21.36 -14.79
N MET A 517 1.71 -20.35 -14.50
CA MET A 517 2.06 -18.94 -14.65
C MET A 517 3.33 -18.60 -13.86
N ASP A 518 3.41 -18.98 -12.58
CA ASP A 518 4.59 -18.76 -11.74
C ASP A 518 5.84 -19.45 -12.32
N ILE A 519 5.73 -20.70 -12.80
CA ILE A 519 6.84 -21.41 -13.46
C ILE A 519 7.38 -20.62 -14.64
N ARG A 520 6.46 -20.14 -15.49
CA ARG A 520 6.77 -19.46 -16.76
C ARG A 520 7.23 -18.02 -16.56
N HIS A 521 6.79 -17.35 -15.50
CA HIS A 521 7.27 -16.03 -15.13
C HIS A 521 8.73 -16.13 -14.67
N GLN A 522 9.05 -17.08 -13.80
CA GLN A 522 10.39 -17.25 -13.25
C GLN A 522 11.40 -17.96 -14.13
N GLY A 523 10.93 -18.75 -15.09
CA GLY A 523 11.79 -19.66 -15.81
C GLY A 523 12.35 -20.77 -14.92
N ARG A 524 11.61 -21.21 -13.89
CA ARG A 524 12.04 -22.32 -13.02
C ARG A 524 11.84 -23.70 -13.64
N GLY A 525 11.22 -23.78 -14.82
CA GLY A 525 10.99 -25.03 -15.55
C GLY A 525 10.60 -24.86 -17.01
N SER A 526 10.78 -25.94 -17.76
CA SER A 526 10.48 -26.08 -19.19
C SER A 526 9.03 -26.47 -19.47
N ILE A 527 8.61 -26.36 -20.74
CA ILE A 527 7.29 -26.85 -21.19
C ILE A 527 7.20 -28.37 -21.01
N GLN A 528 8.28 -29.09 -21.26
CA GLN A 528 8.35 -30.55 -21.14
C GLN A 528 8.13 -30.99 -19.68
N GLU A 529 8.73 -30.30 -18.72
CA GLU A 529 8.52 -30.57 -17.29
C GLU A 529 7.09 -30.27 -16.86
N ILE A 530 6.48 -29.17 -17.35
CA ILE A 530 5.07 -28.87 -17.11
C ILE A 530 4.17 -29.99 -17.66
N ALA A 531 4.40 -30.43 -18.89
CA ALA A 531 3.65 -31.53 -19.50
C ALA A 531 3.79 -32.84 -18.70
N ALA A 532 5.01 -33.17 -18.27
CA ALA A 532 5.27 -34.35 -17.44
C ALA A 532 4.60 -34.27 -16.07
N ALA A 533 4.51 -33.07 -15.46
CA ALA A 533 3.80 -32.87 -14.21
C ALA A 533 2.29 -33.08 -14.35
N LEU A 534 1.67 -32.56 -15.41
CA LEU A 534 0.23 -32.70 -15.68
C LEU A 534 -0.19 -34.14 -16.04
N ALA A 535 0.76 -34.98 -16.45
CA ALA A 535 0.52 -36.41 -16.68
C ALA A 535 0.45 -37.25 -15.39
N LYS A 536 0.83 -36.69 -14.23
CA LYS A 536 0.80 -37.40 -12.95
C LYS A 536 -0.58 -37.33 -12.28
N PRO A 537 -0.93 -38.30 -11.42
CA PRO A 537 -2.16 -38.25 -10.63
C PRO A 537 -2.24 -37.02 -9.70
N ASP A 538 -1.16 -36.72 -8.96
CA ASP A 538 -1.02 -35.50 -8.17
C ASP A 538 -0.34 -34.39 -8.99
N ARG A 539 -1.16 -33.69 -9.78
CA ARG A 539 -0.68 -32.64 -10.70
C ARG A 539 -0.13 -31.42 -9.97
N ILE A 540 -0.85 -30.92 -8.96
CA ILE A 540 -0.45 -29.73 -8.20
C ILE A 540 0.85 -30.00 -7.43
N GLY A 541 0.94 -31.15 -6.74
CA GLY A 541 2.17 -31.55 -6.06
C GLY A 541 3.35 -31.63 -7.04
N ALA A 542 3.14 -32.21 -8.22
CA ALA A 542 4.17 -32.30 -9.26
C ALA A 542 4.61 -30.93 -9.81
N LEU A 543 3.69 -30.01 -10.11
CA LEU A 543 4.01 -28.66 -10.59
C LEU A 543 4.82 -27.85 -9.56
N ARG A 544 4.52 -28.05 -8.27
CA ARG A 544 5.26 -27.40 -7.16
C ARG A 544 6.71 -27.85 -7.07
N GLN A 545 7.03 -29.08 -7.47
CA GLN A 545 8.40 -29.61 -7.41
C GLN A 545 9.33 -29.06 -8.51
N ILE A 546 8.78 -28.53 -9.60
CA ILE A 546 9.57 -27.99 -10.72
C ILE A 546 10.44 -26.83 -10.22
N GLY A 547 11.76 -27.02 -10.17
CA GLY A 547 12.72 -26.02 -9.69
C GLY A 547 12.73 -25.77 -8.17
N ALA A 548 11.98 -26.53 -7.37
CA ALA A 548 11.81 -26.29 -5.93
C ALA A 548 13.13 -26.30 -5.14
N ALA A 549 14.12 -27.10 -5.57
CA ALA A 549 15.43 -27.18 -4.91
C ALA A 549 16.17 -25.82 -4.87
N LYS A 550 15.98 -24.99 -5.91
CA LYS A 550 16.60 -23.66 -6.00
C LYS A 550 15.66 -22.53 -5.55
N TYR A 551 14.35 -22.72 -5.66
CA TYR A 551 13.34 -21.68 -5.46
C TYR A 551 12.37 -22.00 -4.30
N LYS A 552 12.83 -22.72 -3.27
CA LYS A 552 11.97 -23.20 -2.18
C LYS A 552 11.16 -22.10 -1.50
N SER A 553 11.79 -21.00 -1.08
CA SER A 553 11.11 -19.89 -0.40
C SER A 553 9.98 -19.28 -1.24
N ARG A 554 10.20 -19.22 -2.55
CA ARG A 554 9.20 -18.77 -3.52
C ARG A 554 8.00 -19.71 -3.57
N VAL A 555 8.26 -21.01 -3.74
CA VAL A 555 7.22 -22.03 -3.80
C VAL A 555 6.41 -22.04 -2.50
N ASP A 556 7.06 -21.88 -1.34
CA ASP A 556 6.38 -21.80 -0.05
C ASP A 556 5.48 -20.55 0.04
N THR A 557 5.95 -19.39 -0.47
CA THR A 557 5.18 -18.14 -0.51
C THR A 557 3.92 -18.27 -1.36
N VAL A 558 4.06 -18.80 -2.59
CA VAL A 558 2.93 -19.01 -3.49
C VAL A 558 1.94 -20.03 -2.90
N ALA A 559 2.43 -21.12 -2.32
CA ALA A 559 1.59 -22.14 -1.71
C ALA A 559 0.78 -21.61 -0.52
N ALA A 560 1.37 -20.77 0.32
CA ALA A 560 0.65 -20.13 1.43
C ALA A 560 -0.48 -19.23 0.92
N ALA A 561 -0.25 -18.45 -0.14
CA ALA A 561 -1.27 -17.58 -0.72
C ALA A 561 -2.41 -18.36 -1.39
N VAL A 562 -2.12 -19.51 -2.01
CA VAL A 562 -3.15 -20.40 -2.58
C VAL A 562 -4.14 -20.89 -1.53
N VAL A 563 -3.69 -21.18 -0.30
CA VAL A 563 -4.59 -21.57 0.81
C VAL A 563 -5.59 -20.45 1.12
N THR A 564 -5.14 -19.20 1.15
CA THR A 564 -5.99 -18.02 1.36
C THR A 564 -6.96 -17.80 0.21
N LEU A 565 -6.53 -18.00 -1.04
CA LEU A 565 -7.42 -17.87 -2.20
C LEU A 565 -8.54 -18.92 -2.18
N LYS A 566 -8.20 -20.18 -1.87
CA LYS A 566 -9.18 -21.26 -1.71
C LYS A 566 -10.21 -20.97 -0.63
N SER A 567 -9.78 -20.50 0.54
CA SER A 567 -10.71 -20.21 1.65
C SER A 567 -11.64 -19.04 1.35
N SER A 568 -11.22 -18.11 0.50
CA SER A 568 -12.01 -16.94 0.13
C SER A 568 -13.10 -17.18 -0.92
N GLY A 569 -12.96 -18.21 -1.76
CA GLY A 569 -13.83 -18.45 -2.92
C GLY A 569 -13.74 -17.40 -4.05
N VAL A 570 -12.80 -16.45 -3.98
CA VAL A 570 -12.74 -15.32 -4.93
C VAL A 570 -12.43 -15.74 -6.37
N LEU A 571 -11.81 -16.92 -6.55
CA LEU A 571 -11.48 -17.51 -7.85
C LEU A 571 -12.45 -18.61 -8.28
N ASP A 572 -13.59 -18.75 -7.62
CA ASP A 572 -14.62 -19.71 -8.03
C ASP A 572 -15.11 -19.40 -9.45
N GLY A 573 -15.12 -20.41 -10.32
CA GLY A 573 -15.48 -20.26 -11.73
C GLY A 573 -14.47 -19.51 -12.60
N PHE A 574 -13.28 -19.18 -12.09
CA PHE A 574 -12.25 -18.49 -12.87
C PHE A 574 -11.55 -19.46 -13.85
N HIS A 575 -11.34 -19.00 -15.08
CA HIS A 575 -10.68 -19.77 -16.15
C HIS A 575 -9.73 -18.89 -16.98
N VAL A 576 -8.66 -19.47 -17.52
CA VAL A 576 -7.62 -18.77 -18.30
C VAL A 576 -7.50 -19.19 -19.77
#